data_AF-A0A946GAH6-F1
#
_entry.id   AF-A0A946GAH6-F1
#
_cell.length_a   1.000
_cell.length_b   1.000
_cell.length_c   1.000
_cell.angle_alpha   90.00
_cell.angle_beta   90.00
_cell.angle_gamma   90.00
#
_symmetry.space_group_name_H-M   'P 1'
#
loop_
_entity.id
_entity.type
_entity.pdbx_description
1 polymer ?
#
loop_
_entity_poly.entity_id
_entity_poly.type
_entity_poly.pdbx_seq_one_letter_code
_entity_poly.pdbx_strand_id
1 'polypeptide(L)'
;RIKKAAIDADYDGIILAEAGLKRLGYPTEGVFEIERHPLFVECLSEKNFFPAAGQGAVGLEIRSGDEETGAIIDALNHEETWNRVFAEREFLRLLDAGCSTPIGVWSTLEGEHLEMGARVFPEGSGMLRKASASGVVPMEVAHQLFENLK
;
A
#
# COMPACT_ATOMS: atom_id res chain seq x y z
N ARG A 1 19.42 3.72 1.70
CA ARG A 1 18.51 4.66 2.39
C ARG A 1 18.79 4.65 3.89
N ILE A 2 18.66 3.51 4.56
CA ILE A 2 18.94 3.36 6.01
C ILE A 2 20.32 3.91 6.39
N LYS A 3 21.40 3.53 5.68
CA LYS A 3 22.75 4.08 5.92
C LYS A 3 22.84 5.61 5.83
N LYS A 4 22.07 6.25 4.92
CA LYS A 4 22.03 7.71 4.81
C LYS A 4 21.38 8.30 6.06
N ALA A 5 20.20 7.81 6.43
CA ALA A 5 19.51 8.24 7.64
C ALA A 5 20.34 8.06 8.94
N ALA A 6 21.26 7.10 8.97
CA ALA A 6 22.12 6.86 10.12
C ALA A 6 23.31 7.83 10.24
N ILE A 7 23.87 8.31 9.13
CA ILE A 7 25.21 8.92 9.11
C ILE A 7 25.19 10.33 8.51
N ASP A 8 24.24 10.60 7.61
CA ASP A 8 24.13 11.86 6.90
C ASP A 8 23.30 12.85 7.73
N ALA A 9 23.95 13.95 8.14
CA ALA A 9 23.35 14.95 9.02
C ALA A 9 22.22 15.75 8.37
N ASP A 10 22.03 15.64 7.05
CA ASP A 10 20.93 16.30 6.34
C ASP A 10 19.57 15.58 6.53
N TYR A 11 19.54 14.44 7.21
CA TYR A 11 18.32 13.65 7.44
C TYR A 11 18.08 13.38 8.92
N ASP A 12 16.96 13.86 9.47
CA ASP A 12 16.50 13.46 10.81
C ASP A 12 15.80 12.08 10.81
N GLY A 13 15.32 11.64 9.65
CA GLY A 13 14.59 10.38 9.52
C GLY A 13 14.17 10.07 8.09
N ILE A 14 13.71 8.85 7.86
CA ILE A 14 13.19 8.38 6.58
C ILE A 14 11.94 7.52 6.80
N ILE A 15 11.05 7.48 5.81
CA ILE A 15 9.91 6.56 5.77
C ILE A 15 10.21 5.46 4.76
N LEU A 16 9.99 4.21 5.17
CA LEU A 16 10.16 3.03 4.35
C LEU A 16 8.95 2.11 4.50
N ALA A 17 8.65 1.34 3.46
CA ALA A 17 7.62 0.31 3.54
C ALA A 17 8.07 -0.82 4.47
N GLU A 18 7.25 -1.15 5.46
CA GLU A 18 7.51 -2.19 6.45
C GLU A 18 7.80 -3.56 5.79
N ALA A 19 7.04 -3.91 4.74
CA ALA A 19 7.24 -5.15 3.98
C ALA A 19 8.67 -5.29 3.42
N GLY A 20 9.29 -4.18 3.00
CA GLY A 20 10.67 -4.18 2.51
C GLY A 20 11.68 -4.44 3.63
N LEU A 21 11.46 -3.87 4.81
CA LEU A 21 12.29 -4.11 5.99
C LEU A 21 12.21 -5.58 6.43
N LYS A 22 10.99 -6.11 6.57
CA LYS A 22 10.74 -7.51 6.94
C LYS A 22 11.42 -8.49 6.00
N ARG A 23 11.26 -8.32 4.68
CA ARG A 23 11.87 -9.21 3.67
C ARG A 23 13.39 -9.23 3.70
N LEU A 24 14.01 -8.11 4.08
CA LEU A 24 15.45 -7.97 4.18
C LEU A 24 16.00 -8.29 5.58
N GLY A 25 15.14 -8.69 6.52
CA GLY A 25 15.53 -9.02 7.89
C GLY A 25 15.89 -7.83 8.76
N TYR A 26 15.45 -6.62 8.41
CA TYR A 26 15.59 -5.45 9.28
C TYR A 26 14.46 -5.41 10.33
N PRO A 27 14.75 -4.92 11.55
CA PRO A 27 13.72 -4.71 12.55
C PRO A 27 12.74 -3.62 12.11
N THR A 28 11.49 -3.79 12.50
CA THR A 28 10.40 -2.85 12.19
C THR A 28 9.95 -2.02 13.39
N GLU A 29 10.53 -2.29 14.56
CA GLU A 29 10.27 -1.57 15.81
C GLU A 29 11.53 -1.58 16.68
N GLY A 30 11.67 -0.58 17.55
CA GLY A 30 12.74 -0.50 18.54
C GLY A 30 13.98 0.25 18.01
N VAL A 31 15.16 -0.17 18.47
CA VAL A 31 16.44 0.47 18.10
C VAL A 31 17.36 -0.57 17.49
N PHE A 32 18.02 -0.20 16.40
CA PHE A 32 19.15 -0.96 15.85
C PHE A 32 20.26 -0.04 15.38
N GLU A 33 21.44 -0.60 15.15
CA GLU A 33 22.61 0.18 14.76
C GLU A 33 23.04 -0.09 13.32
N ILE A 34 23.48 0.96 12.64
CA ILE A 34 24.20 0.89 11.37
C ILE A 34 25.52 1.61 11.57
N GLU A 35 26.65 0.90 11.41
CA GLU A 35 27.99 1.50 11.54
C GLU A 35 28.17 2.29 12.84
N ARG A 36 27.68 1.76 13.98
CA ARG A 36 27.70 2.38 15.32
C ARG A 36 26.83 3.63 15.49
N HIS A 37 25.92 3.88 14.55
CA HIS A 37 24.92 4.94 14.66
C HIS A 37 23.56 4.31 14.97
N PRO A 38 22.95 4.61 16.14
CA PRO A 38 21.66 4.06 16.50
C PRO A 38 20.54 4.72 15.70
N LEU A 39 19.60 3.90 15.23
CA LEU A 39 18.36 4.31 14.58
C LEU A 39 17.19 3.78 15.39
N PHE A 40 16.28 4.67 15.77
CA PHE A 40 14.96 4.29 16.25
C PHE A 40 14.03 4.05 15.08
N VAL A 41 13.24 2.97 15.14
CA VAL A 41 12.23 2.63 14.14
C VAL A 41 10.93 2.30 14.84
N GLU A 42 9.84 2.77 14.25
CA GLU A 42 8.48 2.57 14.71
C GLU A 42 7.59 2.29 13.51
N CYS A 43 6.71 1.30 13.64
CA CYS A 43 5.73 0.97 12.62
C CYS A 43 4.56 1.96 12.69
N LEU A 44 4.29 2.66 11.59
CA LEU A 44 3.14 3.55 11.50
C LEU A 44 1.87 2.74 11.28
N SER A 45 0.88 2.91 12.16
CA SER A 45 -0.42 2.25 12.01
C SER A 45 -1.08 2.61 10.66
N GLU A 46 -1.49 1.58 9.92
CA GLU A 46 -2.16 1.71 8.62
C GLU A 46 -3.49 2.48 8.69
N LYS A 47 -4.15 2.54 9.85
CA LYS A 47 -5.37 3.36 10.07
C LYS A 47 -5.06 4.85 10.20
N ASN A 48 -3.86 5.19 10.66
CA ASN A 48 -3.41 6.57 10.84
C ASN A 48 -2.61 7.08 9.64
N PHE A 49 -1.79 6.22 9.03
CA PHE A 49 -0.95 6.50 7.88
C PHE A 49 -1.27 5.49 6.78
N PHE A 50 -2.19 5.87 5.88
CA PHE A 50 -2.66 4.97 4.82
C PHE A 50 -1.50 4.63 3.89
N PRO A 51 -1.30 3.34 3.56
CA PRO A 51 -0.21 2.93 2.68
C PRO A 51 -0.49 3.32 1.22
N ALA A 52 0.51 3.13 0.37
CA ALA A 52 0.25 3.11 -1.08
C ALA A 52 -0.62 1.90 -1.44
N ALA A 53 -1.47 2.02 -2.46
CA ALA A 53 -2.25 0.89 -2.98
C ALA A 53 -1.33 -0.30 -3.34
N GLY A 54 -1.67 -1.48 -2.83
CA GLY A 54 -0.91 -2.70 -3.00
C GLY A 54 0.44 -2.74 -2.28
N GLN A 55 0.71 -1.82 -1.35
CA GLN A 55 1.96 -1.83 -0.59
C GLN A 55 2.14 -3.16 0.15
N GLY A 56 3.25 -3.84 -0.14
CA GLY A 56 3.56 -5.13 0.46
C GLY A 56 3.06 -6.33 -0.35
N ALA A 57 2.16 -6.17 -1.30
CA ALA A 57 1.82 -7.23 -2.25
C ALA A 57 2.97 -7.48 -3.25
N VAL A 58 3.03 -8.70 -3.78
CA VAL A 58 3.88 -9.06 -4.92
C VAL A 58 2.96 -9.50 -6.04
N GLY A 59 2.98 -8.77 -7.16
CA GLY A 59 2.27 -9.15 -8.37
C GLY A 59 3.16 -10.00 -9.27
N LEU A 60 2.58 -11.04 -9.87
CA LEU A 60 3.21 -11.83 -10.92
C LEU A 60 2.50 -11.52 -12.23
N GLU A 61 3.26 -11.16 -13.26
CA GLU A 61 2.74 -10.84 -14.59
C GLU A 61 3.15 -11.94 -15.57
N ILE A 62 2.20 -12.41 -16.38
CA ILE A 62 2.41 -13.39 -17.43
C ILE A 62 1.89 -12.90 -18.77
N ARG A 63 2.35 -13.59 -19.82
CA ARG A 63 1.82 -13.36 -21.16
C ARG A 63 0.36 -13.83 -21.21
N SER A 64 -0.50 -12.99 -21.80
CA SER A 64 -1.88 -13.37 -22.08
C SER A 64 -1.93 -14.60 -22.99
N GLY A 65 -2.75 -15.59 -22.62
CA GLY A 65 -2.91 -16.87 -23.34
C GLY A 65 -1.88 -17.96 -22.99
N ASP A 66 -0.95 -17.71 -22.08
CA ASP A 66 -0.01 -18.72 -21.55
C ASP A 66 -0.68 -19.52 -20.42
N GLU A 67 -1.48 -20.52 -20.81
CA GLU A 67 -2.27 -21.34 -19.86
C GLU A 67 -1.38 -22.18 -18.92
N GLU A 68 -0.21 -22.61 -19.40
CA GLU A 68 0.73 -23.41 -18.61
C GLU A 68 1.29 -22.58 -17.44
N THR A 69 1.78 -21.37 -17.72
CA THR A 69 2.27 -20.48 -16.67
C THR A 69 1.14 -19.97 -15.78
N GLY A 70 -0.06 -19.75 -16.35
CA GLY A 70 -1.27 -19.37 -15.63
C GLY A 70 -1.60 -20.34 -14.50
N ALA A 71 -1.68 -21.64 -14.81
CA ALA A 71 -2.00 -22.66 -13.82
C ALA A 71 -1.01 -22.72 -12.65
N ILE A 72 0.28 -22.43 -12.90
CA ILE A 72 1.31 -22.40 -11.84
C ILE A 72 1.11 -21.21 -10.92
N ILE A 73 0.83 -20.03 -11.48
CA ILE A 73 0.69 -18.80 -10.69
C ILE A 73 -0.64 -18.77 -9.93
N ASP A 74 -1.71 -19.32 -10.50
CA ASP A 74 -3.00 -19.45 -9.82
C ASP A 74 -2.85 -20.25 -8.51
N ALA A 75 -1.99 -21.28 -8.50
CA ALA A 75 -1.69 -22.05 -7.30
C ALA A 75 -0.90 -21.27 -6.22
N LEU A 76 -0.24 -20.17 -6.60
CA LEU A 76 0.49 -19.28 -5.68
C LEU A 76 -0.38 -18.10 -5.21
N ASN A 77 -1.54 -17.89 -5.84
CA ASN A 77 -2.37 -16.73 -5.56
C ASN A 77 -2.98 -16.81 -4.15
N HIS A 78 -3.04 -15.66 -3.48
CA HIS A 78 -3.73 -15.50 -2.22
C HIS A 78 -4.99 -14.67 -2.44
N GLU A 79 -6.15 -15.32 -2.43
CA GLU A 79 -7.43 -14.73 -2.86
C GLU A 79 -7.81 -13.47 -2.08
N GLU A 80 -7.62 -13.45 -0.76
CA GLU A 80 -7.89 -12.26 0.06
C GLU A 80 -7.01 -11.07 -0.36
N THR A 81 -5.71 -11.31 -0.57
CA THR A 81 -4.79 -10.25 -1.02
C THR A 81 -5.15 -9.80 -2.43
N TRP A 82 -5.52 -10.72 -3.31
CA TRP A 82 -5.97 -10.40 -4.66
C TRP A 82 -7.18 -9.47 -4.62
N ASN A 83 -8.23 -9.80 -3.88
CA ASN A 83 -9.45 -9.01 -3.80
C ASN A 83 -9.20 -7.59 -3.27
N ARG A 84 -8.38 -7.47 -2.22
CA ARG A 84 -7.98 -6.17 -1.65
C ARG A 84 -7.20 -5.33 -2.66
N VAL A 85 -6.12 -5.88 -3.20
CA VAL A 85 -5.22 -5.17 -4.13
C VAL A 85 -5.94 -4.83 -5.43
N PHE A 86 -6.82 -5.70 -5.91
CA PHE A 86 -7.63 -5.46 -7.10
C PHE A 86 -8.53 -4.24 -6.93
N ALA A 87 -9.27 -4.14 -5.82
CA ALA A 87 -10.10 -2.98 -5.53
C ALA A 87 -9.29 -1.69 -5.33
N GLU A 88 -8.15 -1.77 -4.62
CA GLU A 88 -7.26 -0.62 -4.43
C GLU A 88 -6.72 -0.08 -5.76
N ARG A 89 -6.30 -0.99 -6.67
CA ARG A 89 -5.80 -0.63 -8.00
C ARG A 89 -6.90 -0.08 -8.90
N GLU A 90 -8.11 -0.64 -8.82
CA GLU A 90 -9.26 -0.10 -9.56
C GLU A 90 -9.57 1.33 -9.11
N PHE A 91 -9.58 1.58 -7.81
CA PHE A 91 -9.80 2.93 -7.27
C PHE A 91 -8.76 3.92 -7.81
N LEU A 92 -7.47 3.55 -7.84
CA LEU A 92 -6.43 4.40 -8.44
C LEU A 92 -6.66 4.62 -9.95
N ARG A 93 -7.10 3.59 -10.67
CA ARG A 93 -7.42 3.68 -12.10
C ARG A 93 -8.58 4.66 -12.35
N LEU A 94 -9.62 4.63 -11.52
CA LEU A 94 -10.77 5.53 -11.60
C LEU A 94 -10.39 7.00 -11.32
N LEU A 95 -9.41 7.21 -10.44
CA LEU A 95 -8.88 8.54 -10.13
C LEU A 95 -7.95 9.11 -11.20
N ASP A 96 -7.59 8.33 -12.23
CA ASP A 96 -6.53 8.66 -13.18
C ASP A 96 -5.22 9.05 -12.46
N ALA A 97 -4.95 8.36 -11.35
CA ALA A 97 -3.83 8.66 -10.48
C ALA A 97 -2.53 8.07 -11.04
N GLY A 98 -1.52 8.93 -11.18
CA GLY A 98 -0.16 8.50 -11.50
C GLY A 98 0.63 8.07 -10.25
N CYS A 99 1.81 7.48 -10.47
CA CYS A 99 2.68 7.05 -9.37
C CYS A 99 3.16 8.21 -8.45
N SER A 100 3.07 9.45 -8.90
CA SER A 100 3.43 10.65 -8.13
C SER A 100 2.25 11.31 -7.43
N THR A 101 1.02 10.86 -7.67
CA THR A 101 -0.17 11.45 -7.05
C THR A 101 -0.19 11.07 -5.55
N PRO A 102 -0.25 12.04 -4.62
CA PRO A 102 -0.14 11.74 -3.20
C PRO A 102 -1.46 11.19 -2.66
N ILE A 103 -1.61 9.87 -2.80
CA ILE A 103 -2.79 9.09 -2.42
C ILE A 103 -2.38 7.99 -1.46
N GLY A 104 -3.10 7.89 -0.34
CA GLY A 104 -3.10 6.72 0.52
C GLY A 104 -4.39 5.93 0.35
N VAL A 105 -4.28 4.61 0.26
CA VAL A 105 -5.42 3.69 0.19
C VAL A 105 -5.22 2.62 1.26
N TRP A 106 -6.23 2.42 2.10
CA TRP A 106 -6.25 1.37 3.10
C TRP A 106 -7.43 0.44 2.83
N SER A 107 -7.25 -0.86 3.02
CA SER A 107 -8.31 -1.85 2.92
C SER A 107 -8.17 -2.95 3.97
N THR A 108 -9.27 -3.57 4.37
CA THR A 108 -9.29 -4.81 5.15
C THR A 108 -10.40 -5.72 4.65
N LEU A 109 -10.21 -7.04 4.72
CA LEU A 109 -11.21 -8.02 4.31
C LEU A 109 -11.51 -8.94 5.50
N GLU A 110 -12.75 -8.90 5.98
CA GLU A 110 -13.22 -9.79 7.05
C GLU A 110 -14.32 -10.72 6.50
N GLY A 111 -13.95 -11.99 6.28
CA GLY A 111 -14.80 -12.91 5.52
C GLY A 111 -14.95 -12.42 4.08
N GLU A 112 -16.19 -12.11 3.67
CA GLU A 112 -16.48 -11.53 2.36
C GLU A 112 -16.58 -10.00 2.40
N HIS A 113 -16.50 -9.38 3.58
CA HIS A 113 -16.74 -7.95 3.73
C HIS A 113 -15.45 -7.14 3.58
N LEU A 114 -15.32 -6.45 2.45
CA LEU A 114 -14.24 -5.53 2.16
C LEU A 114 -14.59 -4.13 2.69
N GLU A 115 -13.73 -3.56 3.51
CA GLU A 115 -13.74 -2.14 3.86
C GLU A 115 -12.56 -1.46 3.17
N MET A 116 -12.79 -0.26 2.61
CA MET A 116 -11.77 0.57 2.02
C MET A 116 -11.86 2.01 2.49
N GLY A 117 -10.71 2.66 2.61
CA GLY A 117 -10.57 4.09 2.83
C GLY A 117 -9.56 4.71 1.88
N ALA A 118 -9.80 5.96 1.49
CA ALA A 118 -8.89 6.73 0.68
C ALA A 118 -8.59 8.11 1.29
N ARG A 119 -7.35 8.57 1.09
CA ARG A 119 -6.88 9.91 1.42
C ARG A 119 -6.16 10.49 0.21
N VAL A 120 -6.71 11.53 -0.39
CA VAL A 120 -6.14 12.19 -1.57
C VAL A 120 -5.70 13.60 -1.20
N PHE A 121 -4.40 13.83 -1.28
CA PHE A 121 -3.81 15.15 -1.12
C PHE A 121 -3.72 15.80 -2.51
N PRO A 122 -4.31 16.98 -2.71
CA PRO A 122 -4.12 17.72 -3.96
C PRO A 122 -2.71 18.30 -4.03
N GLU A 123 -2.16 18.43 -5.23
CA GLU A 123 -0.91 19.17 -5.43
C GLU A 123 -1.14 20.65 -5.08
N GLY A 124 -0.32 21.19 -4.18
CA GLY A 124 -0.41 22.59 -3.73
C GLY A 124 -1.25 22.79 -2.45
N SER A 125 -2.08 23.84 -2.43
CA SER A 125 -2.79 24.32 -1.22
C SER A 125 -4.22 23.79 -1.06
N GLY A 126 -4.58 22.71 -1.76
CA GLY A 126 -5.93 22.16 -1.68
C GLY A 126 -6.18 21.37 -0.39
N MET A 127 -7.46 21.19 -0.05
CA MET A 127 -7.84 20.43 1.14
C MET A 127 -7.72 18.92 0.90
N LEU A 128 -7.29 18.19 1.93
CA LEU A 128 -7.29 16.73 1.97
C LEU A 128 -8.71 16.21 1.75
N ARG A 129 -8.88 15.38 0.72
CA ARG A 129 -10.13 14.63 0.48
C ARG A 129 -10.04 13.25 1.11
N LYS A 130 -11.11 12.84 1.78
CA LYS A 130 -11.22 11.53 2.44
C LYS A 130 -12.52 10.88 2.05
N ALA A 131 -12.49 9.57 1.81
CA ALA A 131 -13.69 8.78 1.58
C ALA A 131 -13.49 7.38 2.17
N SER A 132 -14.61 6.70 2.40
CA SER A 132 -14.65 5.28 2.77
C SER A 132 -15.82 4.60 2.06
N ALA A 133 -15.69 3.30 1.84
CA ALA A 133 -16.76 2.45 1.31
C ALA A 133 -16.58 1.03 1.83
N SER A 134 -17.65 0.26 1.88
CA SER A 134 -17.59 -1.17 2.21
C SER A 134 -18.65 -1.97 1.47
N GLY A 135 -18.43 -3.28 1.35
CA GLY A 135 -19.31 -4.18 0.60
C GLY A 135 -18.68 -5.55 0.40
N VAL A 136 -19.35 -6.40 -0.38
CA VAL A 136 -18.90 -7.79 -0.64
C VAL A 136 -18.32 -8.01 -2.03
N VAL A 137 -18.55 -7.07 -2.95
CA VAL A 137 -18.02 -7.11 -4.32
C VAL A 137 -16.87 -6.11 -4.43
N PRO A 138 -15.61 -6.53 -4.54
CA PRO A 138 -14.45 -5.64 -4.48
C PRO A 138 -14.52 -4.48 -5.48
N MET A 139 -14.99 -4.75 -6.71
CA MET A 139 -15.13 -3.75 -7.75
C MET A 139 -16.16 -2.67 -7.38
N GLU A 140 -17.33 -3.06 -6.87
CA GLU A 140 -18.37 -2.13 -6.47
C GLU A 140 -17.91 -1.23 -5.31
N VAL A 141 -17.14 -1.79 -4.37
CA VAL A 141 -16.54 -1.02 -3.27
C VAL A 141 -15.58 0.05 -3.80
N ALA A 142 -14.71 -0.29 -4.76
CA ALA A 142 -13.79 0.66 -5.38
C ALA A 142 -14.54 1.80 -6.11
N HIS A 143 -15.60 1.47 -6.85
CA HIS A 143 -16.45 2.46 -7.51
C HIS A 143 -17.18 3.36 -6.51
N GLN A 144 -17.77 2.78 -5.46
CA GLN A 144 -18.44 3.55 -4.41
C GLN A 144 -17.47 4.47 -3.66
N LEU A 145 -16.24 4.00 -3.41
CA LEU A 145 -15.19 4.81 -2.80
C LEU A 145 -14.83 6.01 -3.68
N PHE A 146 -14.73 5.81 -4.99
CA PHE A 146 -14.48 6.89 -5.96
C PHE A 146 -15.62 7.91 -5.99
N GLU A 147 -16.88 7.47 -6.05
CA GLU A 147 -18.03 8.38 -6.01
C GLU A 147 -18.13 9.15 -4.69
N ASN A 148 -17.82 8.52 -3.55
CA ASN A 148 -17.81 9.18 -2.23
C ASN A 148 -16.70 10.22 -2.08
N LEU A 149 -15.66 10.20 -2.93
CA LEU A 149 -14.54 11.13 -2.88
C LEU A 149 -14.77 12.39 -3.73
N LYS A 150 -15.72 12.37 -4.66
CA LYS A 150 -16.09 13.54 -5.48
C LYS A 150 -16.68 14.64 -4.63
#